data_AF-A0A946DM84-F1
#
_entry.id   AF-A0A946DM84-F1
#
_cell.length_a   1.000
_cell.length_b   1.000
_cell.length_c   1.000
_cell.angle_alpha   90.00
_cell.angle_beta   90.00
_cell.angle_gamma   90.00
#
_symmetry.space_group_name_H-M   'P 1'
#
loop_
_entity.id
_entity.type
_entity.pdbx_description
1 polymer ?
#
loop_
_entity_poly.entity_id
_entity_poly.type
_entity_poly.pdbx_seq_one_letter_code
_entity_poly.pdbx_strand_id
1 'polypeptide(L)'
;MKMRHKKRTTKSRRRKAHGPRPVGSRRVKKRNARNPRSAFTLVEMLVAVALVVLMMSLFASVFQLASGSISVQRGIAENDQRSRSLFTIFRNDIKHRSMKSVLPFTAGEPIAEADDTYFSVTNYDLRKGYFYISENDINNDADDVLQFTVKLDGNNRDYFGQAALLGGLTTNAQFMASNQPSRDDGVPATNSATAGDPVIHDDASNSFAAEITFFLRGGRLYRRVLLIRDPLEDDDDTQPMTNDTPPQNYFDTDHDNDGNTGASSTPTPAYAYTGDFWNDFDFSAHMSENPDGNHLDGAEFHGLSWLENGSDATTFTGAAALANPKNRFGHNHDDGQPREFVLTFEDDPSTTNIDETRFDFIGRWTHEETSHPNFNYPQTDSNIGNPMTTVKLFMNNLAGGQDDPDIVDEFEGGPRRAEDLLLANVHAFDIKVWDEALGRFEDVGHNVENSSGNPIGDFHQNERDNTIYGPSGTPVKRVFDTWHPNVEVDDGASPPNTDSDPPFALRDDSDPSNVIPKPLRAIQITIRYLDVSSNQLRQVTLQMSLLPDE
;
A
#
# COMPACT_ATOMS: atom_id res chain seq x y z
N MET A 1 8.63 46.18 -11.90
CA MET A 1 8.90 46.31 -10.44
C MET A 1 10.40 46.07 -10.24
N LYS A 2 11.11 47.02 -9.60
CA LYS A 2 12.57 47.21 -9.71
C LYS A 2 13.40 46.22 -8.88
N MET A 3 14.36 45.56 -9.53
CA MET A 3 15.49 44.86 -8.87
C MET A 3 16.38 45.84 -8.09
N ARG A 4 16.78 45.47 -6.88
CA ARG A 4 17.66 46.28 -6.01
C ARG A 4 18.88 45.47 -5.58
N HIS A 5 20.00 45.72 -6.24
CA HIS A 5 21.35 45.32 -5.81
C HIS A 5 21.71 45.93 -4.44
N LYS A 6 22.39 45.16 -3.60
CA LYS A 6 23.03 45.66 -2.36
C LYS A 6 24.53 45.32 -2.37
N LYS A 7 25.35 46.32 -2.68
CA LYS A 7 26.80 46.39 -2.39
C LYS A 7 27.01 46.72 -0.91
N ARG A 8 28.07 46.19 -0.28
CA ARG A 8 28.80 46.79 0.87
C ARG A 8 30.16 46.08 1.06
N THR A 9 31.26 46.63 0.54
CA THR A 9 32.23 47.60 1.14
C THR A 9 33.24 47.00 2.13
N THR A 10 34.48 46.92 1.66
CA THR A 10 35.77 46.78 2.34
C THR A 10 36.12 47.96 3.27
N LYS A 11 36.82 47.71 4.39
CA LYS A 11 37.55 48.77 5.14
C LYS A 11 38.77 48.25 5.94
N SER A 12 39.94 48.32 5.29
CA SER A 12 41.17 49.06 5.67
C SER A 12 41.63 49.24 7.15
N ARG A 13 42.86 48.76 7.40
CA ARG A 13 44.05 49.37 8.09
C ARG A 13 44.00 49.77 9.57
N ARG A 14 45.02 49.31 10.33
CA ARG A 14 46.12 50.18 10.83
C ARG A 14 47.36 49.43 11.36
N ARG A 15 48.52 49.76 10.79
CA ARG A 15 49.88 49.53 11.32
C ARG A 15 50.24 50.63 12.34
N LYS A 16 51.15 50.33 13.29
CA LYS A 16 51.97 51.35 13.97
C LYS A 16 53.46 50.96 13.99
N ALA A 17 54.26 51.99 13.69
CA ALA A 17 55.71 52.13 13.59
C ALA A 17 56.41 52.01 14.97
N HIS A 18 57.62 51.44 15.10
CA HIS A 18 58.98 51.95 14.80
C HIS A 18 59.51 53.06 15.75
N GLY A 19 60.63 52.74 16.43
CA GLY A 19 61.51 53.65 17.18
C GLY A 19 62.84 52.93 17.55
N PRO A 20 63.99 53.63 17.70
CA PRO A 20 65.30 53.19 17.18
C PRO A 20 66.42 52.87 18.22
N ARG A 21 67.51 52.30 17.67
CA ARG A 21 68.79 51.76 18.23
C ARG A 21 69.70 52.82 18.94
N PRO A 22 70.74 52.45 19.74
CA PRO A 22 72.07 52.02 19.21
C PRO A 22 72.95 51.04 20.06
N VAL A 23 73.70 50.19 19.32
CA VAL A 23 75.15 49.83 19.36
C VAL A 23 75.88 49.49 20.68
N GLY A 24 76.57 48.33 20.70
CA GLY A 24 77.72 48.11 21.61
C GLY A 24 78.23 46.68 21.81
N SER A 25 78.87 46.10 20.79
CA SER A 25 79.95 45.07 20.83
C SER A 25 80.10 44.10 22.03
N ARG A 26 80.01 42.78 21.77
CA ARG A 26 81.13 41.87 22.08
C ARG A 26 81.05 40.56 21.31
N ARG A 27 82.01 40.40 20.40
CA ARG A 27 82.32 39.17 19.67
C ARG A 27 82.90 38.16 20.66
N VAL A 28 82.18 37.08 20.94
CA VAL A 28 82.74 35.88 21.58
C VAL A 28 82.56 34.72 20.62
N LYS A 29 83.66 34.31 19.97
CA LYS A 29 83.79 33.00 19.33
C LYS A 29 83.57 31.94 20.42
N LYS A 30 82.38 31.31 20.48
CA LYS A 30 82.21 30.05 21.20
C LYS A 30 82.07 28.92 20.19
N ARG A 31 83.03 28.00 20.32
CA ARG A 31 83.25 26.79 19.55
C ARG A 31 81.95 26.00 19.34
N ASN A 32 81.78 25.46 18.14
CA ASN A 32 80.95 24.29 17.88
C ASN A 32 81.42 23.15 18.79
N ALA A 33 80.91 23.10 20.01
CA ALA A 33 80.87 21.87 20.78
C ALA A 33 79.83 21.01 20.07
N ARG A 34 80.30 20.03 19.30
CA ARG A 34 79.49 18.87 18.94
C ARG A 34 78.95 18.34 20.25
N ASN A 35 77.67 18.60 20.55
CA ASN A 35 76.99 17.86 21.59
C ASN A 35 77.21 16.38 21.23
N PRO A 36 77.89 15.59 22.07
CA PRO A 36 77.92 14.15 21.86
C PRO A 36 76.46 13.72 21.82
N ARG A 37 76.03 13.20 20.67
CA ARG A 37 74.74 12.54 20.56
C ARG A 37 74.79 11.42 21.58
N SER A 38 74.11 11.60 22.70
CA SER A 38 73.87 10.56 23.69
C SER A 38 73.29 9.37 22.95
N ALA A 39 74.04 8.28 22.86
CA ALA A 39 73.52 7.04 22.31
C ALA A 39 72.51 6.50 23.31
N PHE A 40 71.26 6.34 22.88
CA PHE A 40 70.21 5.75 23.71
C PHE A 40 70.62 4.35 24.15
N THR A 41 70.43 4.06 25.43
CA THR A 41 70.61 2.70 25.95
C THR A 41 69.52 1.80 25.39
N LEU A 42 69.79 0.49 25.26
CA LEU A 42 68.82 -0.48 24.74
C LEU A 42 67.50 -0.45 25.55
N VAL A 43 67.60 -0.22 26.87
CA VAL A 43 66.47 -0.07 27.77
C VAL A 43 65.64 1.18 27.43
N GLU A 44 66.26 2.33 27.14
CA GLU A 44 65.53 3.55 26.73
C GLU A 44 64.84 3.40 25.37
N MET A 45 65.47 2.73 24.40
CA MET A 45 64.84 2.41 23.12
C MET A 45 63.63 1.49 23.30
N LEU A 46 63.72 0.49 24.20
CA LEU A 46 62.65 -0.45 24.46
C LEU A 46 61.47 0.21 25.21
N VAL A 47 61.77 1.05 26.20
CA VAL A 47 60.74 1.84 26.90
C VAL A 47 60.08 2.85 25.96
N ALA A 48 60.85 3.52 25.09
CA ALA A 48 60.30 4.46 24.11
C ALA A 48 59.37 3.76 23.10
N VAL A 49 59.76 2.58 22.58
CA VAL A 49 58.91 1.80 21.67
C VAL A 49 57.66 1.30 22.40
N ALA A 50 57.79 0.79 23.62
CA ALA A 50 56.63 0.36 24.42
C ALA A 50 55.64 1.51 24.66
N LEU A 51 56.14 2.72 24.95
CA LEU A 51 55.31 3.91 25.16
C LEU A 51 54.62 4.35 23.85
N VAL A 52 55.33 4.31 22.72
CA VAL A 52 54.74 4.62 21.41
C VAL A 52 53.66 3.61 21.02
N VAL A 53 53.90 2.32 21.22
CA VAL A 53 52.90 1.27 20.95
C VAL A 53 51.70 1.42 21.88
N LEU A 54 51.92 1.74 23.16
CA LEU A 54 50.83 2.02 24.10
C LEU A 54 50.02 3.25 23.70
N MET A 55 50.68 4.34 23.29
CA MET A 55 50.00 5.52 22.76
C MET A 55 49.20 5.21 21.50
N MET A 56 49.78 4.47 20.54
CA MET A 56 49.07 4.05 19.34
C MET A 56 47.86 3.15 19.67
N SER A 57 47.99 2.25 20.64
CA SER A 57 46.87 1.41 21.10
C SER A 57 45.75 2.24 21.74
N LEU A 58 46.08 3.25 22.55
CA LEU A 58 45.08 4.13 23.14
C LEU A 58 44.38 4.97 22.07
N PHE A 59 45.11 5.53 21.10
CA PHE A 59 44.50 6.27 19.99
C PHE A 59 43.58 5.39 19.15
N ALA A 60 43.99 4.15 18.85
CA ALA A 60 43.17 3.20 18.13
C ALA A 60 41.85 2.91 18.89
N SER A 61 41.93 2.68 20.21
CA SER A 61 40.73 2.43 21.04
C SER A 61 39.77 3.62 21.08
N VAL A 62 40.29 4.85 21.23
CA VAL A 62 39.46 6.07 21.22
C VAL A 62 38.82 6.28 19.85
N PHE A 63 39.56 6.01 18.77
CA PHE A 63 39.03 6.14 17.41
C PHE A 63 37.92 5.11 17.12
N GLN A 64 38.05 3.88 17.63
CA GLN A 64 37.02 2.85 17.53
C GLN A 64 35.75 3.27 18.29
N LEU A 65 35.88 3.74 19.53
CA LEU A 65 34.74 4.23 20.32
C LEU A 65 34.05 5.45 19.67
N ALA A 66 34.84 6.39 19.15
CA ALA A 66 34.31 7.56 18.47
C ALA A 66 33.59 7.18 17.16
N SER A 67 34.16 6.27 16.36
CA SER A 67 33.57 5.81 15.09
C SER A 67 32.28 5.03 15.33
N GLY A 68 32.26 4.15 16.35
CA GLY A 68 31.04 3.44 16.76
C GLY A 68 29.93 4.41 17.17
N SER A 69 30.27 5.44 17.94
CA SER A 69 29.30 6.47 18.36
C SER A 69 28.73 7.25 17.18
N ILE A 70 29.55 7.60 16.19
CA ILE A 70 29.10 8.31 14.98
C ILE A 70 28.16 7.43 14.15
N SER A 71 28.49 6.13 13.99
CA SER A 71 27.64 5.18 13.27
C SER A 71 26.27 5.04 13.92
N VAL A 72 26.23 4.91 15.26
CA VAL A 72 24.98 4.82 16.02
C VAL A 72 24.18 6.11 15.91
N GLN A 73 24.81 7.28 16.03
CA GLN A 73 24.12 8.57 15.89
C GLN A 73 23.53 8.76 14.50
N ARG A 74 24.26 8.36 13.45
CA ARG A 74 23.78 8.41 12.07
C ARG A 74 22.59 7.47 11.88
N GLY A 75 22.69 6.24 12.39
CA GLY A 75 21.62 5.27 12.32
C GLY A 75 20.33 5.74 13.02
N ILE A 76 20.46 6.32 14.21
CA ILE A 76 19.33 6.92 14.95
C ILE A 76 18.67 8.03 14.14
N ALA A 77 19.46 8.90 13.49
CA ALA A 77 18.94 10.02 12.70
C ALA A 77 18.23 9.55 11.41
N GLU A 78 18.83 8.60 10.69
CA GLU A 78 18.22 8.00 9.49
C GLU A 78 16.91 7.27 9.84
N ASN A 79 16.87 6.59 10.98
CA ASN A 79 15.67 5.91 11.44
C ASN A 79 14.55 6.87 11.89
N ASP A 80 14.88 7.92 12.63
CA ASP A 80 13.92 8.97 12.99
C ASP A 80 13.33 9.64 11.72
N GLN A 81 14.14 9.83 10.67
CA GLN A 81 13.65 10.29 9.39
C GLN A 81 12.68 9.29 8.74
N ARG A 82 12.99 7.99 8.73
CA ARG A 82 12.09 6.93 8.21
C ARG A 82 10.78 6.89 8.97
N SER A 83 10.82 6.91 10.31
CA SER A 83 9.64 6.92 11.17
C SER A 83 8.73 8.12 10.91
N ARG A 84 9.29 9.30 10.63
CA ARG A 84 8.50 10.50 10.28
C ARG A 84 7.90 10.39 8.87
N SER A 85 8.64 9.82 7.93
CA SER A 85 8.13 9.57 6.57
C SER A 85 6.94 8.62 6.62
N LEU A 86 7.08 7.51 7.35
CA LEU A 86 6.00 6.54 7.61
C LEU A 86 4.75 7.22 8.17
N PHE A 87 4.91 8.02 9.23
CA PHE A 87 3.81 8.75 9.85
C PHE A 87 3.14 9.73 8.88
N THR A 88 3.93 10.40 8.06
CA THR A 88 3.40 11.36 7.07
C THR A 88 2.58 10.64 6.00
N ILE A 89 3.06 9.49 5.51
CA ILE A 89 2.34 8.68 4.52
C ILE A 89 1.01 8.19 5.10
N PHE A 90 1.02 7.50 6.24
CA PHE A 90 -0.21 7.00 6.89
C PHE A 90 -1.23 8.11 7.13
N ARG A 91 -0.78 9.23 7.71
CA ARG A 91 -1.65 10.36 7.99
C ARG A 91 -2.20 11.00 6.72
N ASN A 92 -1.40 11.06 5.66
CA ASN A 92 -1.84 11.62 4.39
C ASN A 92 -2.91 10.75 3.74
N ASP A 93 -2.70 9.44 3.69
CA ASP A 93 -3.64 8.50 3.08
C ASP A 93 -4.97 8.50 3.84
N ILE A 94 -4.93 8.35 5.18
CA ILE A 94 -6.15 8.29 6.01
C ILE A 94 -6.92 9.60 6.02
N LYS A 95 -6.23 10.75 5.92
CA LYS A 95 -6.88 12.06 5.81
C LYS A 95 -7.65 12.18 4.49
N HIS A 96 -7.09 11.64 3.41
CA HIS A 96 -7.69 11.69 2.07
C HIS A 96 -8.53 10.46 1.74
N ARG A 97 -8.90 9.63 2.72
CA ARG A 97 -9.90 8.56 2.52
C ARG A 97 -11.14 9.10 1.81
N SER A 98 -11.67 8.35 0.85
CA SER A 98 -12.91 8.65 0.14
C SER A 98 -14.11 8.54 1.09
N MET A 99 -14.10 7.53 1.96
CA MET A 99 -15.10 7.28 3.00
C MET A 99 -14.88 8.22 4.19
N LYS A 100 -15.29 9.49 4.06
CA LYS A 100 -15.12 10.52 5.11
C LYS A 100 -15.86 10.18 6.39
N SER A 101 -17.11 9.71 6.27
CA SER A 101 -17.91 9.14 7.37
C SER A 101 -17.79 7.62 7.32
N VAL A 102 -17.03 7.03 8.24
CA VAL A 102 -16.80 5.58 8.27
C VAL A 102 -18.00 4.89 8.94
N LEU A 103 -19.12 4.89 8.22
CA LEU A 103 -20.38 4.26 8.62
C LEU A 103 -20.73 3.14 7.63
N PRO A 104 -20.81 1.87 8.08
CA PRO A 104 -21.26 0.77 7.24
C PRO A 104 -22.67 0.95 6.72
N PHE A 105 -22.91 0.56 5.48
CA PHE A 105 -24.25 0.52 4.90
C PHE A 105 -25.03 -0.65 5.45
N THR A 106 -26.24 -0.38 5.93
CA THR A 106 -27.18 -1.43 6.30
C THR A 106 -27.80 -2.04 5.05
N ALA A 107 -28.14 -3.33 5.08
CA ALA A 107 -28.82 -3.99 3.97
C ALA A 107 -30.07 -3.23 3.55
N GLY A 108 -30.21 -2.94 2.24
CA GLY A 108 -31.37 -2.27 1.68
C GLY A 108 -31.55 -0.81 2.15
N GLU A 109 -30.50 -0.15 2.65
CA GLU A 109 -30.53 1.27 2.98
C GLU A 109 -31.01 2.07 1.74
N PRO A 110 -32.10 2.86 1.84
CA PRO A 110 -32.70 3.47 0.66
C PRO A 110 -31.76 4.48 -0.01
N ILE A 111 -31.74 4.40 -1.34
CA ILE A 111 -30.94 5.23 -2.22
C ILE A 111 -31.80 6.41 -2.74
N ALA A 112 -32.36 7.28 -1.87
CA ALA A 112 -33.02 8.52 -2.33
C ALA A 112 -33.40 9.58 -1.26
N GLU A 113 -33.19 10.84 -1.68
CA GLU A 113 -33.63 12.20 -1.29
C GLU A 113 -33.68 12.69 0.17
N ALA A 114 -33.10 13.89 0.32
CA ALA A 114 -32.89 14.66 1.55
C ALA A 114 -34.18 14.97 2.32
N ASP A 115 -34.34 14.35 3.49
CA ASP A 115 -35.19 14.89 4.58
C ASP A 115 -34.36 15.12 5.85
N ASP A 116 -34.64 16.25 6.50
CA ASP A 116 -33.65 17.22 7.02
C ASP A 116 -33.09 16.89 8.43
N THR A 117 -33.25 15.65 8.92
CA THR A 117 -32.82 15.28 10.30
C THR A 117 -32.09 13.94 10.43
N TYR A 118 -32.27 13.01 9.49
CA TYR A 118 -31.54 11.73 9.43
C TYR A 118 -30.29 11.80 8.51
N PHE A 119 -30.19 12.86 7.69
CA PHE A 119 -29.27 12.97 6.55
C PHE A 119 -27.83 13.40 6.86
N SER A 120 -27.49 13.80 8.10
CA SER A 120 -26.10 14.24 8.39
C SER A 120 -25.14 13.06 8.53
N VAL A 121 -25.63 11.88 8.96
CA VAL A 121 -24.79 10.70 9.20
C VAL A 121 -24.77 9.74 7.99
N THR A 122 -25.87 9.67 7.25
CA THR A 122 -26.03 8.78 6.08
C THR A 122 -25.74 9.46 4.73
N ASN A 123 -25.19 10.68 4.72
CA ASN A 123 -24.85 11.39 3.49
C ASN A 123 -23.90 10.57 2.61
N TYR A 124 -24.40 10.12 1.45
CA TYR A 124 -23.64 9.35 0.46
C TYR A 124 -22.40 10.09 -0.05
N ASP A 125 -22.40 11.44 -0.07
CA ASP A 125 -21.21 12.19 -0.47
C ASP A 125 -20.04 12.02 0.49
N LEU A 126 -20.32 11.72 1.76
CA LEU A 126 -19.33 11.43 2.78
C LEU A 126 -19.01 9.93 2.88
N ARG A 127 -19.75 9.07 2.17
CA ARG A 127 -19.65 7.61 2.23
C ARG A 127 -19.33 7.02 0.86
N LYS A 128 -18.35 7.61 0.17
CA LYS A 128 -17.85 7.14 -1.14
C LYS A 128 -16.72 6.13 -0.95
N GLY A 129 -16.63 5.14 -1.83
CA GLY A 129 -15.61 4.10 -1.77
C GLY A 129 -15.83 3.18 -0.57
N TYR A 130 -14.76 2.75 0.10
CA TYR A 130 -14.88 1.82 1.23
C TYR A 130 -13.74 1.97 2.24
N PHE A 131 -13.96 1.38 3.42
CA PHE A 131 -13.01 1.27 4.50
C PHE A 131 -13.09 -0.13 5.12
N TYR A 132 -11.98 -0.85 5.14
CA TYR A 132 -11.86 -2.25 5.54
C TYR A 132 -10.73 -2.43 6.56
N ILE A 133 -11.01 -3.16 7.64
CA ILE A 133 -10.04 -3.63 8.62
C ILE A 133 -10.25 -5.13 8.82
N SER A 134 -9.18 -5.90 8.76
CA SER A 134 -9.13 -7.29 9.18
C SER A 134 -8.17 -7.43 10.35
N GLU A 135 -8.65 -7.97 11.46
CA GLU A 135 -7.83 -8.26 12.65
C GLU A 135 -7.34 -9.71 12.65
N ASN A 136 -8.07 -10.62 11.98
CA ASN A 136 -7.80 -12.06 11.95
C ASN A 136 -7.65 -12.76 13.32
N ASP A 137 -6.55 -12.58 14.05
CA ASP A 137 -6.31 -13.06 15.42
C ASP A 137 -5.92 -11.94 16.39
N ILE A 138 -6.81 -11.66 17.35
CA ILE A 138 -6.62 -10.71 18.47
C ILE A 138 -5.34 -10.91 19.31
N ASN A 139 -4.69 -12.09 19.22
CA ASN A 139 -3.45 -12.36 19.95
C ASN A 139 -2.20 -12.15 19.11
N ASN A 140 -2.35 -11.81 17.83
CA ASN A 140 -1.28 -11.70 16.88
C ASN A 140 -1.35 -10.35 16.16
N ASP A 141 -0.61 -9.37 16.67
CA ASP A 141 -0.46 -8.05 16.05
C ASP A 141 0.23 -8.06 14.65
N ALA A 142 0.37 -9.20 13.97
CA ALA A 142 1.09 -9.31 12.71
C ALA A 142 0.22 -9.76 11.52
N ASP A 143 -1.02 -10.18 11.77
CA ASP A 143 -1.98 -10.58 10.73
C ASP A 143 -3.08 -9.55 10.44
N ASP A 144 -2.85 -8.28 10.81
CA ASP A 144 -3.80 -7.22 10.51
C ASP A 144 -3.68 -6.70 9.07
N VAL A 145 -4.83 -6.34 8.50
CA VAL A 145 -4.91 -5.66 7.21
C VAL A 145 -5.75 -4.40 7.32
N LEU A 146 -5.22 -3.29 6.84
CA LEU A 146 -5.97 -2.05 6.59
C LEU A 146 -6.10 -1.85 5.10
N GLN A 147 -7.32 -1.67 4.59
CA GLN A 147 -7.54 -1.39 3.17
C GLN A 147 -8.66 -0.36 3.00
N PHE A 148 -8.45 0.64 2.15
CA PHE A 148 -9.44 1.69 1.92
C PHE A 148 -9.16 2.41 0.62
N THR A 149 -10.15 3.15 0.13
CA THR A 149 -9.96 4.05 -1.02
C THR A 149 -9.69 5.47 -0.57
N VAL A 150 -8.93 6.18 -1.39
CA VAL A 150 -8.55 7.59 -1.19
C VAL A 150 -8.97 8.39 -2.40
N LYS A 151 -9.33 9.66 -2.16
CA LYS A 151 -9.59 10.65 -3.19
C LYS A 151 -9.03 11.99 -2.72
N LEU A 152 -8.12 12.56 -3.50
CA LEU A 152 -7.55 13.88 -3.26
C LEU A 152 -8.56 14.95 -3.66
N ASP A 153 -8.65 16.00 -2.85
CA ASP A 153 -9.48 17.16 -3.17
C ASP A 153 -8.69 18.12 -4.09
N GLY A 154 -9.34 18.56 -5.18
CA GLY A 154 -8.77 19.52 -6.14
C GLY A 154 -7.95 18.87 -7.26
N ASN A 155 -7.05 19.66 -7.87
CA ASN A 155 -6.34 19.27 -9.10
C ASN A 155 -4.97 18.63 -8.84
N ASN A 156 -4.73 18.04 -7.67
CA ASN A 156 -3.45 17.39 -7.38
C ASN A 156 -3.51 15.86 -7.57
N ARG A 157 -2.74 15.31 -8.51
CA ARG A 157 -2.61 13.86 -8.78
C ARG A 157 -1.34 13.33 -8.12
N ASP A 158 -1.38 13.09 -6.80
CA ASP A 158 -0.19 12.68 -6.02
C ASP A 158 0.03 11.16 -5.97
N TYR A 159 -0.90 10.36 -6.51
CA TYR A 159 -0.71 8.92 -6.62
C TYR A 159 -0.14 8.59 -7.99
N PHE A 160 0.96 7.85 -8.01
CA PHE A 160 1.69 7.46 -9.22
C PHE A 160 1.81 5.96 -9.27
N GLY A 161 1.88 5.42 -10.48
CA GLY A 161 2.02 4.00 -10.73
C GLY A 161 2.49 3.74 -12.16
N GLN A 162 2.87 2.49 -12.42
CA GLN A 162 3.24 2.03 -13.75
C GLN A 162 2.01 1.95 -14.66
N ALA A 163 2.19 2.31 -15.93
CA ALA A 163 1.17 2.19 -16.95
C ALA A 163 1.81 1.98 -18.33
N ALA A 164 1.71 0.76 -18.85
CA ALA A 164 2.19 0.47 -20.19
C ALA A 164 1.30 1.10 -21.27
N LEU A 165 1.90 1.37 -22.43
CA LEU A 165 1.17 1.78 -23.63
C LEU A 165 0.51 0.57 -24.31
N LEU A 166 -0.79 0.64 -24.57
CA LEU A 166 -1.52 -0.38 -25.33
C LEU A 166 -1.44 -0.13 -26.84
N GLY A 167 -1.51 -1.18 -27.66
CA GLY A 167 -1.47 -1.10 -29.13
C GLY A 167 -0.07 -1.00 -29.76
N GLY A 168 0.98 -0.86 -28.95
CA GLY A 168 2.38 -0.90 -29.36
C GLY A 168 2.88 0.34 -30.13
N LEU A 169 4.21 0.53 -30.13
CA LEU A 169 4.92 1.60 -30.84
C LEU A 169 4.97 1.36 -32.36
N THR A 170 3.81 1.18 -33.02
CA THR A 170 3.81 1.19 -34.48
C THR A 170 3.97 2.63 -34.97
N THR A 171 4.77 2.82 -36.02
CA THR A 171 5.18 4.14 -36.55
C THR A 171 4.04 5.00 -37.11
N ASN A 172 2.79 4.56 -36.99
CA ASN A 172 1.61 5.27 -37.44
C ASN A 172 0.90 5.90 -36.25
N ALA A 173 0.88 7.23 -36.21
CA ALA A 173 0.15 8.04 -35.22
C ALA A 173 -1.37 7.75 -35.14
N GLN A 174 -1.91 6.91 -36.05
CA GLN A 174 -3.29 6.45 -36.02
C GLN A 174 -3.56 5.44 -34.89
N PHE A 175 -2.54 4.85 -34.28
CA PHE A 175 -2.69 3.80 -33.26
C PHE A 175 -2.60 4.27 -31.81
N MET A 176 -2.36 5.56 -31.55
CA MET A 176 -2.40 6.07 -30.19
C MET A 176 -3.80 6.53 -29.84
N ALA A 177 -4.58 5.65 -29.22
CA ALA A 177 -5.89 6.02 -28.75
C ALA A 177 -5.84 7.22 -27.79
N SER A 178 -6.88 8.05 -27.85
CA SER A 178 -7.03 9.16 -26.91
C SER A 178 -7.09 8.60 -25.48
N ASN A 179 -7.95 7.60 -25.32
CA ASN A 179 -8.20 6.92 -24.06
C ASN A 179 -7.19 5.81 -23.78
N GLN A 180 -6.09 6.14 -23.07
CA GLN A 180 -5.01 5.21 -22.73
C GLN A 180 -4.52 5.42 -21.28
N PRO A 181 -4.23 4.35 -20.50
CA PRO A 181 -3.86 4.51 -19.09
C PRO A 181 -2.56 5.31 -18.90
N SER A 182 -1.59 5.12 -19.81
CA SER A 182 -0.32 5.85 -19.83
C SER A 182 -0.45 7.33 -20.26
N ARG A 183 -1.68 7.82 -20.52
CA ARG A 183 -1.95 9.22 -20.87
C ARG A 183 -2.77 9.94 -19.82
N ASP A 184 -3.28 9.20 -18.83
CA ASP A 184 -4.12 9.78 -17.79
C ASP A 184 -3.33 10.84 -16.98
N ASP A 185 -2.00 10.83 -16.99
CA ASP A 185 -1.17 11.85 -16.34
C ASP A 185 -1.11 13.21 -17.05
N GLY A 186 -1.74 13.33 -18.21
CA GLY A 186 -1.75 14.56 -19.01
C GLY A 186 -0.40 14.86 -19.68
N VAL A 187 0.58 13.96 -19.60
CA VAL A 187 1.83 14.07 -20.35
C VAL A 187 1.54 13.57 -21.77
N PRO A 188 1.49 14.45 -22.77
CA PRO A 188 1.29 14.01 -24.13
C PRO A 188 2.49 13.15 -24.49
N ALA A 189 2.23 11.93 -24.98
CA ALA A 189 3.23 11.14 -25.67
C ALA A 189 3.94 12.07 -26.64
N THR A 190 5.22 12.38 -26.38
CA THR A 190 5.91 13.40 -27.18
C THR A 190 6.12 12.81 -28.56
N ASN A 191 5.21 13.17 -29.48
CA ASN A 191 5.43 13.01 -30.89
C ASN A 191 6.62 13.92 -31.23
N SER A 192 7.85 13.43 -31.09
CA SER A 192 8.96 13.98 -31.84
C SER A 192 8.62 13.68 -33.31
N ALA A 193 7.82 14.56 -33.91
CA ALA A 193 7.26 14.45 -35.24
C ALA A 193 8.32 14.60 -36.35
N THR A 194 9.57 14.27 -36.05
CA THR A 194 10.58 13.94 -37.06
C THR A 194 10.42 12.46 -37.34
N ALA A 195 9.87 12.14 -38.51
CA ALA A 195 9.73 10.76 -39.00
C ALA A 195 11.03 9.96 -38.75
N GLY A 196 11.01 9.07 -37.76
CA GLY A 196 12.16 8.27 -37.34
C GLY A 196 12.53 8.33 -35.85
N ASP A 197 11.99 9.28 -35.06
CA ASP A 197 12.20 9.27 -33.61
C ASP A 197 11.16 8.37 -32.92
N PRO A 198 11.58 7.48 -32.00
CA PRO A 198 10.64 6.70 -31.18
C PRO A 198 9.83 7.65 -30.31
N VAL A 199 8.52 7.43 -30.24
CA VAL A 199 7.70 8.10 -29.23
C VAL A 199 8.16 7.61 -27.87
N ILE A 200 8.65 8.51 -27.03
CA ILE A 200 9.10 8.18 -25.68
C ILE A 200 7.88 8.31 -24.78
N HIS A 201 7.44 7.17 -24.26
CA HIS A 201 6.53 7.07 -23.13
C HIS A 201 7.37 6.85 -21.88
N ASP A 202 6.91 7.36 -20.74
CA ASP A 202 7.56 7.22 -19.44
C ASP A 202 7.01 6.04 -18.63
N ASP A 203 6.15 5.21 -19.24
CA ASP A 203 5.54 3.99 -18.67
C ASP A 203 4.92 4.24 -17.28
N ALA A 204 4.42 5.46 -17.07
CA ALA A 204 3.88 5.92 -15.81
C ALA A 204 2.47 6.51 -16.02
N SER A 205 1.72 6.54 -14.93
CA SER A 205 0.46 7.26 -14.85
C SER A 205 0.25 7.81 -13.44
N ASN A 206 -0.73 8.70 -13.30
CA ASN A 206 -1.13 9.23 -12.01
C ASN A 206 -2.65 9.34 -11.90
N SER A 207 -3.13 9.48 -10.65
CA SER A 207 -4.56 9.66 -10.39
C SER A 207 -4.82 10.53 -9.15
N PHE A 208 -6.03 11.11 -9.11
CA PHE A 208 -6.61 11.72 -7.92
C PHE A 208 -7.03 10.71 -6.87
N ALA A 209 -7.26 9.46 -7.26
CA ALA A 209 -7.81 8.44 -6.41
C ALA A 209 -7.03 7.14 -6.52
N ALA A 210 -7.04 6.38 -5.44
CA ALA A 210 -6.38 5.09 -5.38
C ALA A 210 -7.09 4.19 -4.36
N GLU A 211 -6.86 2.90 -4.51
CA GLU A 211 -7.07 1.88 -3.49
C GLU A 211 -5.74 1.62 -2.79
N ILE A 212 -5.73 1.65 -1.46
CA ILE A 212 -4.52 1.50 -0.65
C ILE A 212 -4.73 0.36 0.34
N THR A 213 -3.73 -0.51 0.45
CA THR A 213 -3.69 -1.53 1.50
C THR A 213 -2.35 -1.54 2.24
N PHE A 214 -2.42 -1.73 3.55
CA PHE A 214 -1.31 -1.94 4.46
C PHE A 214 -1.44 -3.30 5.13
N PHE A 215 -0.36 -4.05 5.17
CA PHE A 215 -0.28 -5.36 5.81
C PHE A 215 1.18 -5.68 6.16
N LEU A 216 1.39 -6.52 7.18
CA LEU A 216 2.70 -6.99 7.61
C LEU A 216 2.90 -8.42 7.15
N ARG A 217 4.00 -8.70 6.43
CA ARG A 217 4.37 -10.07 6.07
C ARG A 217 5.88 -10.25 6.13
N GLY A 218 6.37 -11.33 6.74
CA GLY A 218 7.80 -11.59 6.80
C GLY A 218 8.65 -10.53 7.50
N GLY A 219 8.05 -9.87 8.48
CA GLY A 219 8.65 -8.71 9.14
C GLY A 219 8.86 -7.50 8.22
N ARG A 220 8.10 -7.39 7.13
CA ARG A 220 8.08 -6.27 6.20
C ARG A 220 6.66 -5.70 6.19
N LEU A 221 6.56 -4.42 6.51
CA LEU A 221 5.31 -3.67 6.36
C LEU A 221 5.24 -3.19 4.92
N TYR A 222 4.17 -3.57 4.24
CA TYR A 222 3.88 -3.19 2.87
C TYR A 222 2.84 -2.08 2.82
N ARG A 223 2.91 -1.29 1.75
CA ARG A 223 1.86 -0.35 1.34
C ARG A 223 1.67 -0.53 -0.16
N ARG A 224 0.60 -1.20 -0.55
CA ARG A 224 0.22 -1.34 -1.95
C ARG A 224 -0.70 -0.18 -2.32
N VAL A 225 -0.46 0.41 -3.48
CA VAL A 225 -1.28 1.48 -4.07
C VAL A 225 -1.71 1.02 -5.44
N LEU A 226 -3.00 1.13 -5.71
CA LEU A 226 -3.59 0.82 -7.00
C LEU A 226 -4.38 2.04 -7.44
N LEU A 227 -4.00 2.64 -8.56
CA LEU A 227 -4.61 3.84 -9.10
C LEU A 227 -6.06 3.54 -9.50
N ILE A 228 -6.99 4.42 -9.15
CA ILE A 228 -8.33 4.42 -9.73
C ILE A 228 -8.25 5.31 -10.95
N ARG A 229 -8.69 4.81 -12.10
CA ARG A 229 -8.51 5.49 -13.38
C ARG A 229 -9.31 6.80 -13.43
N ASP A 230 -8.66 7.83 -13.93
CA ASP A 230 -9.25 9.14 -14.23
C ASP A 230 -8.78 9.60 -15.62
N PRO A 231 -9.44 9.10 -16.68
CA PRO A 231 -9.15 9.51 -18.05
C PRO A 231 -9.25 11.02 -18.21
N LEU A 232 -8.52 11.59 -19.18
CA LEU A 232 -8.60 13.02 -19.47
C LEU A 232 -9.98 13.40 -20.02
N GLU A 233 -10.41 14.64 -19.76
CA GLU A 233 -11.79 15.18 -19.95
C GLU A 233 -12.49 14.94 -21.32
N ASP A 234 -11.78 14.48 -22.35
CA ASP A 234 -12.37 14.15 -23.66
C ASP A 234 -12.81 12.67 -23.78
N ASP A 235 -12.47 11.82 -22.81
CA ASP A 235 -12.75 10.38 -22.80
C ASP A 235 -13.58 9.98 -21.57
N ASP A 236 -14.90 9.88 -21.71
CA ASP A 236 -15.81 9.47 -20.62
C ASP A 236 -15.72 7.96 -20.28
N ASP A 237 -14.99 7.19 -21.07
CA ASP A 237 -14.89 5.74 -20.90
C ASP A 237 -13.70 5.37 -20.01
N THR A 238 -13.98 4.62 -18.95
CA THR A 238 -12.98 4.09 -18.04
C THR A 238 -12.11 3.00 -18.67
N GLN A 239 -12.58 2.35 -19.73
CA GLN A 239 -11.84 1.28 -20.39
C GLN A 239 -11.03 1.81 -21.57
N PRO A 240 -9.75 1.42 -21.69
CA PRO A 240 -8.95 1.87 -22.81
C PRO A 240 -9.46 1.22 -24.10
N MET A 241 -9.66 2.06 -25.11
CA MET A 241 -10.22 1.66 -26.40
C MET A 241 -9.20 1.86 -27.52
N THR A 242 -9.33 1.10 -28.61
CA THR A 242 -8.62 1.34 -29.87
C THR A 242 -9.19 2.56 -30.62
N ASN A 243 -8.42 3.10 -31.57
CA ASN A 243 -8.87 4.15 -32.49
C ASN A 243 -9.67 3.62 -33.69
N ASP A 244 -10.03 2.34 -33.70
CA ASP A 244 -10.78 1.74 -34.79
C ASP A 244 -12.21 2.31 -34.85
N THR A 245 -12.91 2.06 -35.95
CA THR A 245 -14.30 2.47 -36.11
C THR A 245 -15.14 1.23 -36.41
N PRO A 246 -15.91 0.71 -35.43
CA PRO A 246 -16.09 1.24 -34.06
C PRO A 246 -14.85 1.05 -33.16
N PRO A 247 -14.67 1.89 -32.11
CA PRO A 247 -13.66 1.65 -31.08
C PRO A 247 -13.87 0.29 -30.40
N GLN A 248 -12.79 -0.40 -30.08
CA GLN A 248 -12.82 -1.71 -29.40
C GLN A 248 -12.05 -1.65 -28.08
N ASN A 249 -12.56 -2.26 -27.01
CA ASN A 249 -11.86 -2.36 -25.74
C ASN A 249 -10.63 -3.28 -25.87
N TYR A 250 -9.48 -2.87 -25.30
CA TYR A 250 -8.25 -3.65 -25.33
C TYR A 250 -8.29 -4.94 -24.50
N PHE A 251 -9.15 -4.99 -23.48
CA PHE A 251 -9.22 -6.09 -22.53
C PHE A 251 -10.39 -7.04 -22.77
N ASP A 252 -11.32 -6.66 -23.66
CA ASP A 252 -12.43 -7.51 -24.12
C ASP A 252 -11.88 -8.76 -24.84
N THR A 253 -12.14 -9.93 -24.26
CA THR A 253 -11.68 -11.21 -24.79
C THR A 253 -12.71 -11.94 -25.67
N ASP A 254 -13.96 -11.49 -25.74
CA ASP A 254 -15.08 -12.19 -26.41
C ASP A 254 -15.79 -11.35 -27.50
N HIS A 255 -15.12 -10.36 -28.08
CA HIS A 255 -15.70 -9.49 -29.12
C HIS A 255 -16.23 -10.22 -30.39
N ASP A 256 -16.09 -11.53 -30.52
CA ASP A 256 -16.52 -12.30 -31.70
C ASP A 256 -17.95 -12.90 -31.62
N ASN A 257 -18.68 -12.74 -30.52
CA ASN A 257 -20.00 -13.36 -30.33
C ASN A 257 -21.23 -12.45 -30.49
N ASP A 258 -21.13 -11.36 -31.26
CA ASP A 258 -22.29 -10.62 -31.76
C ASP A 258 -23.03 -11.45 -32.87
N GLY A 259 -23.64 -12.57 -32.46
CA GLY A 259 -24.78 -13.18 -33.13
C GLY A 259 -24.55 -14.24 -34.22
N ASN A 260 -23.31 -14.65 -34.52
CA ASN A 260 -23.07 -15.66 -35.57
C ASN A 260 -22.70 -17.04 -34.99
N THR A 261 -23.73 -17.82 -34.66
CA THR A 261 -23.69 -19.19 -34.08
C THR A 261 -23.07 -20.29 -34.97
N GLY A 262 -22.12 -19.94 -35.83
CA GLY A 262 -21.50 -20.84 -36.79
C GLY A 262 -19.98 -20.88 -36.66
N ALA A 263 -19.50 -21.69 -35.72
CA ALA A 263 -18.17 -22.32 -35.69
C ALA A 263 -17.13 -21.76 -36.69
N SER A 264 -16.29 -20.81 -36.25
CA SER A 264 -15.03 -20.51 -36.93
C SER A 264 -13.94 -20.29 -35.88
N SER A 265 -13.04 -21.27 -35.79
CA SER A 265 -11.77 -21.16 -35.07
C SER A 265 -10.84 -20.16 -35.77
N THR A 266 -10.94 -18.86 -35.48
CA THR A 266 -10.03 -17.80 -35.97
C THR A 266 -10.28 -16.49 -35.23
N PRO A 267 -9.25 -15.62 -35.15
CA PRO A 267 -8.25 -15.48 -34.08
C PRO A 267 -8.72 -14.54 -32.95
N THR A 268 -8.06 -14.59 -31.78
CA THR A 268 -8.08 -13.49 -30.79
C THR A 268 -8.07 -12.12 -31.50
N PRO A 269 -8.84 -11.11 -31.04
CA PRO A 269 -8.82 -9.78 -31.62
C PRO A 269 -7.36 -9.35 -31.83
N ALA A 270 -7.03 -8.81 -33.00
CA ALA A 270 -5.65 -8.44 -33.34
C ALA A 270 -5.05 -7.41 -32.35
N TYR A 271 -5.88 -6.84 -31.48
CA TYR A 271 -5.59 -5.80 -30.51
C TYR A 271 -5.83 -6.24 -29.06
N ALA A 272 -6.19 -7.50 -28.80
CA ALA A 272 -6.35 -7.98 -27.43
C ALA A 272 -5.03 -7.86 -26.67
N TYR A 273 -5.07 -7.31 -25.47
CA TYR A 273 -3.91 -7.20 -24.62
C TYR A 273 -3.39 -8.61 -24.25
N THR A 274 -2.14 -8.90 -24.58
CA THR A 274 -1.49 -10.20 -24.31
C THR A 274 -0.37 -10.10 -23.28
N GLY A 275 -0.25 -8.96 -22.60
CA GLY A 275 0.77 -8.74 -21.57
C GLY A 275 0.36 -9.32 -20.22
N ASP A 276 1.18 -9.05 -19.21
CA ASP A 276 0.89 -9.33 -17.81
C ASP A 276 0.34 -8.05 -17.17
N PHE A 277 -0.94 -8.09 -16.80
CA PHE A 277 -1.69 -6.92 -16.36
C PHE A 277 -0.99 -6.18 -15.21
N TRP A 278 -0.53 -6.90 -14.18
CA TRP A 278 0.06 -6.28 -12.99
C TRP A 278 1.54 -5.97 -13.16
N ASN A 279 2.22 -6.64 -14.09
CA ASN A 279 3.54 -6.18 -14.50
C ASN A 279 3.45 -4.82 -15.21
N ASP A 280 2.38 -4.57 -15.97
CA ASP A 280 2.27 -3.43 -16.87
C ASP A 280 1.45 -2.26 -16.30
N PHE A 281 0.54 -2.53 -15.35
CA PHE A 281 -0.40 -1.56 -14.81
C PHE A 281 -0.49 -1.61 -13.28
N ASP A 282 -0.44 -0.43 -12.65
CA ASP A 282 -0.71 -0.22 -11.23
C ASP A 282 -2.11 0.32 -10.98
N PHE A 283 -3.11 -0.19 -11.71
CA PHE A 283 -4.49 0.26 -11.55
C PHE A 283 -5.33 -0.75 -10.80
N SER A 284 -6.28 -0.27 -10.00
CA SER A 284 -7.31 -1.12 -9.43
C SER A 284 -8.17 -1.64 -10.58
N ALA A 285 -8.36 -2.95 -10.65
CA ALA A 285 -9.16 -3.60 -11.67
C ALA A 285 -9.91 -4.80 -11.10
N HIS A 286 -11.05 -5.11 -11.69
CA HIS A 286 -11.81 -6.32 -11.37
C HIS A 286 -12.00 -7.16 -12.64
N MET A 287 -12.55 -8.35 -12.48
CA MET A 287 -12.89 -9.20 -13.62
C MET A 287 -14.29 -8.79 -14.08
N SER A 288 -14.41 -8.37 -15.33
CA SER A 288 -15.72 -8.01 -15.89
C SER A 288 -16.52 -9.28 -16.16
N GLU A 289 -17.72 -9.37 -15.58
CA GLU A 289 -18.70 -10.39 -15.92
C GLU A 289 -19.61 -9.86 -17.02
N ASN A 290 -19.62 -10.52 -18.17
CA ASN A 290 -20.53 -10.16 -19.24
C ASN A 290 -21.99 -10.31 -18.74
N PRO A 291 -22.93 -9.39 -19.05
CA PRO A 291 -24.34 -9.49 -18.64
C PRO A 291 -25.04 -10.81 -18.97
N ASP A 292 -24.52 -11.58 -19.95
CA ASP A 292 -25.04 -12.90 -20.28
C ASP A 292 -24.54 -14.04 -19.36
N GLY A 293 -23.61 -13.75 -18.43
CA GLY A 293 -23.06 -14.67 -17.42
C GLY A 293 -22.26 -15.86 -17.97
N ASN A 294 -21.98 -15.87 -19.28
CA ASN A 294 -21.41 -17.04 -19.97
C ASN A 294 -19.93 -16.87 -20.36
N HIS A 295 -19.42 -15.64 -20.36
CA HIS A 295 -18.04 -15.31 -20.76
C HIS A 295 -17.48 -14.19 -19.85
N LEU A 296 -16.17 -14.22 -19.63
CA LEU A 296 -15.45 -13.26 -18.79
C LEU A 296 -14.73 -12.26 -19.73
N ASP A 297 -15.04 -10.97 -19.61
CA ASP A 297 -14.58 -9.94 -20.56
C ASP A 297 -13.19 -9.37 -20.19
N GLY A 298 -12.40 -10.12 -19.42
CA GLY A 298 -11.05 -9.74 -18.98
C GLY A 298 -11.04 -8.75 -17.81
N ALA A 299 -9.92 -8.01 -17.68
CA ALA A 299 -9.71 -7.03 -16.65
C ALA A 299 -10.41 -5.71 -17.00
N GLU A 300 -11.13 -5.15 -16.03
CA GLU A 300 -11.80 -3.88 -16.16
C GLU A 300 -11.26 -2.87 -15.14
N PHE A 301 -10.74 -1.74 -15.62
CA PHE A 301 -10.19 -0.67 -14.78
C PHE A 301 -11.29 0.02 -13.97
N HIS A 302 -11.03 0.27 -12.69
CA HIS A 302 -11.94 1.07 -11.88
C HIS A 302 -11.88 2.55 -12.24
N GLY A 303 -13.03 3.16 -12.51
CA GLY A 303 -13.16 4.60 -12.72
C GLY A 303 -13.53 5.39 -11.47
N LEU A 304 -13.36 6.71 -11.51
CA LEU A 304 -13.77 7.60 -10.41
C LEU A 304 -15.27 7.52 -10.06
N SER A 305 -16.13 7.20 -11.03
CA SER A 305 -17.57 7.03 -10.82
C SER A 305 -17.89 5.80 -9.95
N TRP A 306 -17.00 4.82 -9.87
CA TRP A 306 -17.20 3.60 -9.08
C TRP A 306 -16.83 3.77 -7.61
N LEU A 307 -16.37 4.97 -7.21
CA LEU A 307 -16.35 5.39 -5.81
C LEU A 307 -17.75 5.76 -5.31
N GLU A 308 -18.70 6.01 -6.20
CA GLU A 308 -20.04 6.44 -5.81
C GLU A 308 -20.85 5.24 -5.29
N ASN A 309 -21.34 5.33 -4.05
CA ASN A 309 -22.17 4.29 -3.42
C ASN A 309 -23.67 4.63 -3.45
N GLY A 310 -24.02 5.76 -4.09
CA GLY A 310 -25.38 6.29 -4.17
C GLY A 310 -26.14 5.87 -5.42
N SER A 311 -25.64 4.92 -6.20
CA SER A 311 -26.35 4.36 -7.36
C SER A 311 -26.89 2.98 -7.04
N ASP A 312 -28.09 2.66 -7.53
CA ASP A 312 -28.71 1.34 -7.41
C ASP A 312 -27.77 0.25 -7.97
N ALA A 313 -27.65 -0.91 -7.30
CA ALA A 313 -26.79 -2.01 -7.76
C ALA A 313 -27.27 -2.60 -9.09
N THR A 314 -28.55 -2.40 -9.42
CA THR A 314 -29.12 -2.78 -10.72
C THR A 314 -28.74 -1.83 -11.86
N THR A 315 -28.18 -0.66 -11.54
CA THR A 315 -27.54 0.21 -12.54
C THR A 315 -26.07 -0.18 -12.70
N PHE A 316 -25.54 -0.11 -13.92
CA PHE A 316 -24.18 -0.53 -14.29
C PHE A 316 -23.09 0.00 -13.34
N THR A 317 -23.25 1.20 -12.77
CA THR A 317 -22.31 1.79 -11.82
C THR A 317 -22.35 1.19 -10.42
N GLY A 318 -23.48 0.66 -9.96
CA GLY A 318 -23.61 0.04 -8.64
C GLY A 318 -23.08 -1.40 -8.61
N ALA A 319 -23.15 -2.13 -9.73
CA ALA A 319 -22.55 -3.45 -9.86
C ALA A 319 -21.01 -3.42 -9.80
N ALA A 320 -20.40 -2.37 -10.37
CA ALA A 320 -18.95 -2.15 -10.42
C ALA A 320 -18.42 -1.26 -9.27
N ALA A 321 -19.26 -0.85 -8.32
CA ALA A 321 -18.83 0.02 -7.22
C ALA A 321 -17.73 -0.64 -6.38
N LEU A 322 -16.70 0.12 -6.01
CA LEU A 322 -15.59 -0.34 -5.17
C LEU A 322 -16.04 -0.69 -3.74
N ALA A 323 -17.20 -0.18 -3.32
CA ALA A 323 -17.80 -0.61 -2.07
C ALA A 323 -18.31 -2.05 -2.11
N ASN A 324 -18.54 -2.63 -3.28
CA ASN A 324 -18.81 -4.06 -3.39
C ASN A 324 -17.49 -4.84 -3.23
N PRO A 325 -17.36 -5.73 -2.22
CA PRO A 325 -16.14 -6.49 -1.98
C PRO A 325 -15.63 -7.26 -3.19
N LYS A 326 -16.53 -7.75 -4.06
CA LYS A 326 -16.17 -8.51 -5.26
C LYS A 326 -15.32 -7.73 -6.27
N ASN A 327 -15.34 -6.40 -6.21
CA ASN A 327 -14.59 -5.56 -7.13
C ASN A 327 -13.22 -5.12 -6.55
N ARG A 328 -12.90 -5.52 -5.31
CA ARG A 328 -11.73 -4.99 -4.60
C ARG A 328 -10.49 -5.83 -4.82
N PHE A 329 -9.33 -5.18 -4.81
CA PHE A 329 -8.07 -5.89 -4.85
C PHE A 329 -7.92 -6.85 -3.66
N GLY A 330 -7.46 -8.07 -3.95
CA GLY A 330 -7.24 -9.11 -2.95
C GLY A 330 -8.52 -9.74 -2.40
N HIS A 331 -9.67 -9.47 -3.02
CA HIS A 331 -10.91 -10.20 -2.75
C HIS A 331 -11.20 -11.13 -3.93
N ASN A 332 -11.91 -12.22 -3.66
CA ASN A 332 -12.44 -13.06 -4.71
C ASN A 332 -13.58 -12.34 -5.43
N HIS A 333 -13.52 -12.26 -6.76
CA HIS A 333 -14.54 -11.53 -7.52
C HIS A 333 -15.82 -12.34 -7.71
N ASP A 334 -15.80 -13.65 -7.41
CA ASP A 334 -17.00 -14.50 -7.47
C ASP A 334 -17.91 -14.30 -6.23
N ASP A 335 -17.33 -14.26 -5.03
CA ASP A 335 -18.08 -14.25 -3.76
C ASP A 335 -17.81 -13.02 -2.87
N GLY A 336 -16.83 -12.18 -3.23
CA GLY A 336 -16.42 -11.01 -2.46
C GLY A 336 -15.60 -11.30 -1.21
N GLN A 337 -15.21 -12.56 -0.93
CA GLN A 337 -14.44 -12.90 0.27
C GLN A 337 -12.98 -12.43 0.16
N PRO A 338 -12.40 -11.83 1.20
CA PRO A 338 -11.01 -11.40 1.19
C PRO A 338 -10.04 -12.61 1.22
N ARG A 339 -8.98 -12.54 0.40
CA ARG A 339 -7.91 -13.55 0.35
C ARG A 339 -6.69 -13.10 1.16
N GLU A 340 -6.65 -13.48 2.43
CA GLU A 340 -5.57 -13.10 3.38
C GLU A 340 -4.67 -14.26 3.78
N PHE A 341 -5.09 -15.48 3.45
CA PHE A 341 -4.41 -16.70 3.81
C PHE A 341 -4.21 -17.61 2.61
N VAL A 342 -3.15 -18.40 2.66
CA VAL A 342 -2.91 -19.54 1.76
C VAL A 342 -2.70 -20.80 2.59
N LEU A 343 -2.66 -21.97 1.98
CA LEU A 343 -2.50 -23.22 2.72
C LEU A 343 -1.03 -23.43 3.10
N THR A 344 -0.79 -23.96 4.30
CA THR A 344 0.56 -24.26 4.77
C THR A 344 1.10 -25.56 4.17
N PHE A 345 2.33 -25.52 3.66
CA PHE A 345 3.06 -26.69 3.15
C PHE A 345 3.55 -27.59 4.30
N GLU A 346 2.69 -28.46 4.85
CA GLU A 346 3.17 -29.62 5.64
C GLU A 346 2.72 -30.98 5.08
N ASP A 347 1.82 -31.02 4.09
CA ASP A 347 1.39 -32.26 3.46
C ASP A 347 1.88 -32.38 2.01
N ASP A 348 2.35 -33.58 1.68
CA ASP A 348 2.79 -33.99 0.34
C ASP A 348 1.80 -33.51 -0.74
N PRO A 349 2.24 -32.70 -1.74
CA PRO A 349 1.36 -32.16 -2.79
C PRO A 349 0.70 -33.24 -3.66
N SER A 350 1.09 -34.51 -3.50
CA SER A 350 0.45 -35.68 -4.13
C SER A 350 -0.69 -36.30 -3.32
N THR A 351 -0.92 -35.85 -2.08
CA THR A 351 -2.02 -36.36 -1.24
C THR A 351 -3.27 -35.50 -1.42
N THR A 352 -4.41 -36.14 -1.70
CA THR A 352 -5.71 -35.47 -1.83
C THR A 352 -6.33 -35.11 -0.47
N ASN A 353 -5.61 -35.29 0.63
CA ASN A 353 -6.03 -34.92 1.98
C ASN A 353 -5.30 -33.64 2.36
N ILE A 354 -5.80 -32.52 1.86
CA ILE A 354 -5.34 -31.20 2.27
C ILE A 354 -5.92 -30.96 3.67
N ASP A 355 -5.07 -30.75 4.68
CA ASP A 355 -5.53 -30.27 5.98
C ASP A 355 -5.95 -28.80 5.86
N GLU A 356 -7.21 -28.58 5.49
CA GLU A 356 -7.87 -27.26 5.39
C GLU A 356 -7.96 -26.51 6.73
N THR A 357 -7.22 -26.93 7.76
CA THR A 357 -7.14 -26.24 9.05
C THR A 357 -5.84 -25.46 9.24
N ARG A 358 -4.89 -25.56 8.29
CA ARG A 358 -3.57 -24.93 8.38
C ARG A 358 -3.37 -23.88 7.30
N PHE A 359 -3.25 -22.65 7.75
CA PHE A 359 -3.18 -21.49 6.89
C PHE A 359 -2.00 -20.61 7.25
N ASP A 360 -1.31 -20.10 6.23
CA ASP A 360 -0.26 -19.10 6.34
C ASP A 360 -0.82 -17.74 5.96
N PHE A 361 -0.60 -16.74 6.82
CA PHE A 361 -1.02 -15.37 6.56
C PHE A 361 -0.14 -14.73 5.49
N ILE A 362 -0.79 -14.18 4.46
CA ILE A 362 -0.14 -13.40 3.40
C ILE A 362 -0.56 -11.93 3.42
N GLY A 363 -1.65 -11.58 4.11
CA GLY A 363 -2.25 -10.25 4.08
C GLY A 363 -2.85 -9.92 2.71
N ARG A 364 -2.01 -9.47 1.78
CA ARG A 364 -2.36 -9.21 0.38
C ARG A 364 -1.22 -9.60 -0.55
N TRP A 365 -1.52 -9.65 -1.85
CA TRP A 365 -0.52 -9.91 -2.88
C TRP A 365 0.45 -8.73 -3.06
N THR A 366 1.74 -9.04 -3.04
CA THR A 366 2.83 -8.08 -3.24
C THR A 366 3.09 -7.80 -4.72
N HIS A 367 3.81 -6.73 -5.03
CA HIS A 367 4.21 -6.42 -6.41
C HIS A 367 5.03 -7.56 -7.03
N GLU A 368 5.88 -8.22 -6.24
CA GLU A 368 6.61 -9.40 -6.70
C GLU A 368 5.65 -10.50 -7.15
N GLU A 369 4.66 -10.84 -6.34
CA GLU A 369 3.73 -11.93 -6.65
C GLU A 369 2.81 -11.58 -7.83
N THR A 370 2.25 -10.37 -7.84
CA THR A 370 1.30 -10.00 -8.90
C THR A 370 1.97 -9.79 -10.23
N SER A 371 3.23 -9.34 -10.27
CA SER A 371 3.97 -9.16 -11.54
C SER A 371 4.53 -10.46 -12.12
N HIS A 372 4.33 -11.58 -11.44
CA HIS A 372 4.77 -12.87 -11.94
C HIS A 372 3.88 -13.29 -13.14
N PRO A 373 4.42 -13.84 -14.24
CA PRO A 373 3.62 -14.22 -15.41
C PRO A 373 2.53 -15.29 -15.18
N ASN A 374 2.54 -15.94 -14.01
CA ASN A 374 1.46 -16.83 -13.57
C ASN A 374 0.41 -16.09 -12.70
N PHE A 375 0.47 -14.77 -12.54
CA PHE A 375 -0.53 -13.99 -11.82
C PHE A 375 -1.20 -13.03 -12.80
N ASN A 376 -2.02 -13.57 -13.70
CA ASN A 376 -2.69 -12.77 -14.73
C ASN A 376 -4.13 -12.36 -14.35
N TYR A 377 -4.61 -12.71 -13.16
CA TYR A 377 -5.95 -12.35 -12.71
C TYR A 377 -6.00 -10.88 -12.28
N PRO A 378 -6.96 -10.03 -12.70
CA PRO A 378 -8.25 -10.42 -13.28
C PRO A 378 -8.30 -10.55 -14.81
N GLN A 379 -7.21 -10.27 -15.53
CA GLN A 379 -7.22 -10.31 -16.99
C GLN A 379 -7.56 -11.69 -17.54
N THR A 380 -6.92 -12.71 -16.99
CA THR A 380 -7.22 -14.12 -17.30
C THR A 380 -6.92 -14.97 -16.09
N ASP A 381 -7.53 -16.14 -16.00
CA ASP A 381 -7.12 -17.14 -15.04
C ASP A 381 -5.63 -17.48 -15.24
N SER A 382 -4.92 -17.65 -14.13
CA SER A 382 -3.55 -18.15 -14.21
C SER A 382 -3.50 -19.59 -14.67
N ASN A 383 -2.30 -20.06 -15.05
CA ASN A 383 -2.05 -21.47 -15.31
C ASN A 383 -2.39 -22.40 -14.13
N ILE A 384 -2.54 -21.85 -12.93
CA ILE A 384 -2.90 -22.57 -11.71
C ILE A 384 -4.33 -22.27 -11.24
N GLY A 385 -5.11 -21.47 -11.98
CA GLY A 385 -6.49 -21.06 -11.69
C GLY A 385 -6.63 -19.62 -11.20
N ASN A 386 -7.80 -19.24 -10.68
CA ASN A 386 -7.99 -17.93 -10.05
C ASN A 386 -7.19 -17.91 -8.71
N PRO A 387 -6.18 -17.03 -8.52
CA PRO A 387 -5.38 -16.98 -7.31
C PRO A 387 -6.21 -16.66 -6.05
N MET A 388 -7.40 -16.07 -6.21
CA MET A 388 -8.31 -15.75 -5.12
C MET A 388 -9.07 -16.98 -4.60
N THR A 389 -9.33 -18.00 -5.42
CA THR A 389 -10.07 -19.22 -5.03
C THR A 389 -9.19 -20.48 -4.97
N THR A 390 -8.03 -20.46 -5.62
CA THR A 390 -7.21 -21.67 -5.78
C THR A 390 -6.72 -22.21 -4.43
N VAL A 391 -6.99 -23.51 -4.21
CA VAL A 391 -6.71 -24.28 -2.98
C VAL A 391 -5.32 -24.94 -3.02
N LYS A 392 -4.43 -24.49 -3.91
CA LYS A 392 -3.08 -25.03 -4.07
C LYS A 392 -2.06 -23.90 -4.23
N LEU A 393 -2.09 -22.99 -3.27
CA LEU A 393 -1.10 -21.94 -3.13
C LEU A 393 -0.40 -22.17 -1.80
N PHE A 394 0.93 -22.17 -1.81
CA PHE A 394 1.75 -22.53 -0.66
C PHE A 394 2.76 -21.42 -0.35
N MET A 395 3.05 -21.19 0.93
CA MET A 395 4.18 -20.36 1.35
C MET A 395 5.44 -21.21 1.55
N ASN A 396 6.60 -20.68 1.16
CA ASN A 396 7.90 -21.35 1.32
C ASN A 396 8.35 -21.42 2.79
N ASN A 397 7.71 -22.24 3.60
CA ASN A 397 8.06 -22.39 5.02
C ASN A 397 9.19 -23.42 5.28
N LEU A 398 9.77 -24.01 4.23
CA LEU A 398 10.84 -24.98 4.38
C LEU A 398 12.15 -24.29 4.82
N ALA A 399 12.51 -24.51 6.08
CA ALA A 399 13.71 -24.02 6.80
C ALA A 399 15.08 -24.44 6.22
N GLY A 400 15.18 -24.66 4.91
CA GLY A 400 16.41 -24.93 4.16
C GLY A 400 16.35 -24.57 2.67
N GLY A 401 15.25 -23.95 2.20
CA GLY A 401 15.16 -23.33 0.88
C GLY A 401 16.00 -22.06 0.80
N GLN A 402 16.53 -21.75 -0.38
CA GLN A 402 17.54 -20.71 -0.58
C GLN A 402 16.92 -19.32 -0.83
N ASP A 403 15.61 -19.20 -0.64
CA ASP A 403 14.72 -18.22 -1.24
C ASP A 403 13.73 -17.68 -0.18
N ASP A 404 13.14 -16.51 -0.40
CA ASP A 404 12.52 -15.64 0.62
C ASP A 404 11.29 -16.33 1.29
N PRO A 405 11.31 -16.67 2.61
CA PRO A 405 10.31 -17.55 3.24
C PRO A 405 8.90 -16.94 3.38
N ASP A 406 8.68 -15.74 2.84
CA ASP A 406 7.50 -14.91 3.07
C ASP A 406 6.82 -14.49 1.75
N ILE A 407 6.94 -15.37 0.74
CA ILE A 407 6.37 -15.23 -0.60
C ILE A 407 5.64 -16.53 -0.95
N VAL A 408 4.54 -16.41 -1.70
CA VAL A 408 3.83 -17.58 -2.23
C VAL A 408 4.64 -18.24 -3.34
N ASP A 409 4.94 -19.52 -3.18
CA ASP A 409 5.87 -20.31 -4.01
C ASP A 409 5.55 -20.22 -5.50
N GLU A 410 4.26 -20.28 -5.84
CA GLU A 410 3.80 -20.26 -7.22
C GLU A 410 4.03 -18.93 -7.95
N PHE A 411 4.25 -17.86 -7.18
CA PHE A 411 4.41 -16.49 -7.67
C PHE A 411 5.76 -15.87 -7.29
N GLU A 412 6.69 -16.67 -6.78
CA GLU A 412 8.04 -16.19 -6.50
C GLU A 412 8.76 -15.77 -7.79
N GLY A 413 9.53 -14.69 -7.73
CA GLY A 413 10.43 -14.31 -8.83
C GLY A 413 9.81 -13.38 -9.86
N GLY A 414 8.67 -12.75 -9.54
CA GLY A 414 8.18 -11.65 -10.36
C GLY A 414 9.17 -10.46 -10.38
N PRO A 415 9.20 -9.71 -11.49
CA PRO A 415 10.18 -8.66 -11.73
C PRO A 415 10.09 -7.47 -10.77
N ARG A 416 8.93 -7.19 -10.18
CA ARG A 416 8.64 -5.98 -9.40
C ARG A 416 8.86 -6.15 -7.90
N ARG A 417 10.07 -6.55 -7.50
CA ARG A 417 10.40 -6.85 -6.09
C ARG A 417 10.49 -5.59 -5.22
N ALA A 418 9.84 -5.65 -4.06
CA ALA A 418 9.91 -4.64 -2.99
C ALA A 418 9.48 -3.20 -3.39
N GLU A 419 8.71 -3.04 -4.46
CA GLU A 419 8.18 -1.74 -4.88
C GLU A 419 7.09 -1.21 -3.91
N ASP A 420 6.42 -2.11 -3.20
CA ASP A 420 5.44 -1.85 -2.14
C ASP A 420 6.03 -1.88 -0.72
N LEU A 421 7.35 -2.09 -0.56
CA LEU A 421 7.98 -2.17 0.76
C LEU A 421 8.03 -0.79 1.43
N LEU A 422 7.31 -0.64 2.54
CA LEU A 422 7.26 0.61 3.30
C LEU A 422 8.30 0.63 4.43
N LEU A 423 8.41 -0.46 5.18
CA LEU A 423 9.37 -0.60 6.29
C LEU A 423 9.78 -2.05 6.50
N ALA A 424 11.07 -2.31 6.71
CA ALA A 424 11.59 -3.64 7.01
C ALA A 424 11.91 -3.82 8.51
N ASN A 425 12.02 -5.07 8.95
CA ASN A 425 12.22 -5.48 10.35
C ASN A 425 11.09 -5.04 11.29
N VAL A 426 9.86 -5.04 10.78
CA VAL A 426 8.65 -4.79 11.55
C VAL A 426 8.26 -6.10 12.25
N HIS A 427 7.88 -6.01 13.51
CA HIS A 427 7.47 -7.14 14.33
C HIS A 427 5.96 -7.15 14.59
N ALA A 428 5.31 -6.00 14.52
CA ALA A 428 3.88 -5.85 14.73
C ALA A 428 3.36 -4.65 13.95
N PHE A 429 2.17 -4.82 13.39
CA PHE A 429 1.31 -3.82 12.77
C PHE A 429 -0.09 -4.09 13.32
N ASP A 430 -0.43 -3.40 14.41
CA ASP A 430 -1.65 -3.60 15.20
C ASP A 430 -2.64 -2.46 14.96
N ILE A 431 -3.91 -2.78 14.67
CA ILE A 431 -4.98 -1.85 14.35
C ILE A 431 -6.14 -2.02 15.34
N LYS A 432 -6.27 -1.04 16.23
CA LYS A 432 -7.39 -0.98 17.17
C LYS A 432 -8.42 0.05 16.74
N VAL A 433 -9.70 -0.28 16.91
CA VAL A 433 -10.83 0.64 16.69
C VAL A 433 -11.25 1.29 18.00
N TRP A 434 -11.74 2.53 17.95
CA TRP A 434 -12.32 3.17 19.14
C TRP A 434 -13.71 2.61 19.42
N ASP A 435 -13.82 1.83 20.50
CA ASP A 435 -15.09 1.31 21.00
C ASP A 435 -15.70 2.32 21.99
N GLU A 436 -16.86 2.88 21.66
CA GLU A 436 -17.51 3.90 22.50
C GLU A 436 -18.13 3.31 23.76
N ALA A 437 -18.70 2.11 23.65
CA ALA A 437 -19.30 1.42 24.78
C ALA A 437 -18.25 1.05 25.85
N LEU A 438 -17.01 0.78 25.44
CA LEU A 438 -15.89 0.54 26.34
C LEU A 438 -15.10 1.82 26.70
N GLY A 439 -15.17 2.86 25.87
CA GLY A 439 -14.43 4.11 26.06
C GLY A 439 -12.91 3.95 25.90
N ARG A 440 -12.46 3.01 25.06
CA ARG A 440 -11.04 2.74 24.78
C ARG A 440 -10.86 2.12 23.39
N PHE A 441 -9.61 2.08 22.92
CA PHE A 441 -9.25 1.36 21.70
C PHE A 441 -9.20 -0.15 21.98
N GLU A 442 -9.84 -0.94 21.10
CA GLU A 442 -9.89 -2.40 21.16
C GLU A 442 -9.83 -3.01 19.76
N ASP A 443 -9.50 -4.29 19.72
CA ASP A 443 -9.44 -5.09 18.49
C ASP A 443 -10.84 -5.39 17.97
N VAL A 444 -11.00 -5.45 16.64
CA VAL A 444 -12.27 -5.79 16.03
C VAL A 444 -12.62 -7.24 16.37
N GLY A 445 -13.84 -7.49 16.87
CA GLY A 445 -14.24 -8.83 17.28
C GLY A 445 -13.59 -9.31 18.59
N HIS A 446 -13.29 -8.38 19.51
CA HIS A 446 -12.82 -8.71 20.86
C HIS A 446 -13.88 -9.48 21.68
N ASN A 447 -13.46 -10.09 22.79
CA ASN A 447 -14.29 -10.93 23.67
C ASN A 447 -14.46 -10.35 25.08
N VAL A 448 -14.47 -9.02 25.20
CA VAL A 448 -14.51 -8.35 26.50
C VAL A 448 -15.91 -8.51 27.12
N GLU A 449 -15.94 -9.03 28.34
CA GLU A 449 -17.16 -9.24 29.11
C GLU A 449 -17.20 -8.32 30.35
N ASN A 450 -18.41 -7.97 30.80
CA ASN A 450 -18.59 -7.29 32.08
C ASN A 450 -18.45 -8.26 33.28
N SER A 451 -18.58 -7.74 34.50
CA SER A 451 -18.46 -8.55 35.73
C SER A 451 -19.49 -9.68 35.86
N SER A 452 -20.56 -9.66 35.05
CA SER A 452 -21.60 -10.68 35.01
C SER A 452 -21.40 -11.71 33.90
N GLY A 453 -20.32 -11.59 33.11
CA GLY A 453 -20.05 -12.45 31.95
C GLY A 453 -20.88 -12.11 30.71
N ASN A 454 -21.50 -10.92 30.66
CA ASN A 454 -22.21 -10.50 29.45
C ASN A 454 -21.24 -9.76 28.51
N PRO A 455 -21.34 -9.96 27.19
CA PRO A 455 -20.55 -9.23 26.21
C PRO A 455 -20.79 -7.72 26.36
N ILE A 456 -19.73 -6.94 26.19
CA ILE A 456 -19.78 -5.48 26.17
C ILE A 456 -18.87 -4.97 25.06
N GLY A 457 -19.25 -3.88 24.39
CA GLY A 457 -18.49 -3.29 23.27
C GLY A 457 -19.28 -3.36 21.97
N ASP A 458 -19.15 -2.31 21.17
CA ASP A 458 -19.76 -2.23 19.83
C ASP A 458 -19.08 -3.18 18.84
N PHE A 459 -17.80 -3.52 19.08
CA PHE A 459 -17.02 -4.42 18.23
C PHE A 459 -16.82 -5.80 18.85
N HIS A 460 -17.69 -6.19 19.79
CA HIS A 460 -17.60 -7.50 20.42
C HIS A 460 -17.94 -8.61 19.41
N GLN A 461 -17.26 -9.75 19.45
CA GLN A 461 -17.47 -10.87 18.52
C GLN A 461 -18.91 -11.44 18.46
N ASN A 462 -19.75 -11.14 19.46
CA ASN A 462 -21.15 -11.58 19.53
C ASN A 462 -22.11 -10.55 18.92
N GLU A 463 -21.65 -9.32 18.67
CA GLU A 463 -22.42 -8.22 18.07
C GLU A 463 -22.20 -8.12 16.56
N ARG A 464 -21.61 -9.17 15.95
CA ARG A 464 -21.49 -9.24 14.49
C ARG A 464 -22.84 -9.52 13.86
N ASP A 465 -23.28 -8.65 12.97
CA ASP A 465 -24.48 -8.89 12.17
C ASP A 465 -24.20 -9.95 11.08
N ASN A 466 -22.98 -9.96 10.52
CA ASN A 466 -22.53 -10.99 9.59
C ASN A 466 -21.34 -11.77 10.14
N THR A 467 -21.56 -13.07 10.34
CA THR A 467 -20.60 -14.00 10.92
C THR A 467 -19.83 -14.84 9.89
N ILE A 468 -20.21 -14.71 8.62
CA ILE A 468 -19.67 -15.52 7.51
C ILE A 468 -18.62 -14.74 6.74
N TYR A 469 -18.87 -13.46 6.47
CA TYR A 469 -17.95 -12.59 5.72
C TYR A 469 -16.62 -12.41 6.45
N GLY A 470 -15.53 -12.72 5.75
CA GLY A 470 -14.17 -12.52 6.21
C GLY A 470 -13.24 -13.62 5.69
N PRO A 471 -11.94 -13.48 5.90
CA PRO A 471 -10.96 -14.31 5.22
C PRO A 471 -11.07 -15.77 5.60
N SER A 472 -10.95 -16.65 4.60
CA SER A 472 -10.90 -18.09 4.83
C SER A 472 -9.71 -18.46 5.72
N GLY A 473 -9.92 -19.41 6.63
CA GLY A 473 -8.88 -19.89 7.56
C GLY A 473 -8.93 -19.37 8.98
N THR A 474 -9.73 -18.34 9.26
CA THR A 474 -10.03 -17.91 10.63
C THR A 474 -11.36 -18.50 11.12
N PRO A 475 -11.42 -19.10 12.34
CA PRO A 475 -12.66 -19.66 12.88
C PRO A 475 -13.65 -18.58 13.35
N VAL A 476 -13.15 -17.38 13.64
CA VAL A 476 -13.94 -16.21 14.02
C VAL A 476 -13.61 -15.11 13.04
N LYS A 477 -14.61 -14.66 12.26
CA LYS A 477 -14.43 -13.54 11.35
C LYS A 477 -14.38 -12.25 12.13
N ARG A 478 -13.25 -11.56 12.07
CA ARG A 478 -12.96 -10.32 12.81
C ARG A 478 -12.65 -9.20 11.83
N VAL A 479 -13.69 -8.84 11.08
CA VAL A 479 -13.58 -7.87 9.98
C VAL A 479 -14.53 -6.72 10.25
N PHE A 480 -14.06 -5.50 10.04
CA PHE A 480 -14.90 -4.32 9.93
C PHE A 480 -14.88 -3.86 8.47
N ASP A 481 -16.05 -3.69 7.88
CA ASP A 481 -16.20 -3.28 6.49
C ASP A 481 -17.40 -2.34 6.36
N THR A 482 -17.27 -1.31 5.52
CA THR A 482 -18.35 -0.38 5.26
C THR A 482 -19.27 -0.79 4.13
N TRP A 483 -18.77 -1.60 3.19
CA TRP A 483 -19.36 -2.16 1.95
C TRP A 483 -20.50 -1.39 1.22
N HIS A 484 -21.10 -1.93 0.16
CA HIS A 484 -22.17 -1.25 -0.60
C HIS A 484 -23.56 -1.58 0.02
N PRO A 485 -24.58 -0.70 -0.07
CA PRO A 485 -25.92 -0.98 0.51
C PRO A 485 -26.65 -2.18 -0.11
N ASN A 486 -26.30 -2.52 -1.35
CA ASN A 486 -26.88 -3.63 -2.11
C ASN A 486 -25.82 -4.71 -2.42
N VAL A 487 -24.97 -5.05 -1.45
CA VAL A 487 -24.00 -6.13 -1.67
C VAL A 487 -24.69 -7.48 -1.70
N GLU A 488 -24.37 -8.25 -2.72
CA GLU A 488 -24.57 -9.70 -2.75
C GLU A 488 -23.22 -10.33 -2.37
N VAL A 489 -23.04 -10.73 -1.11
CA VAL A 489 -21.95 -11.65 -0.74
C VAL A 489 -22.55 -13.05 -0.86
N ASP A 490 -21.95 -13.91 -1.67
CA ASP A 490 -22.32 -15.32 -1.66
C ASP A 490 -21.78 -15.94 -0.36
N ASP A 491 -22.67 -16.14 0.61
CA ASP A 491 -22.38 -16.76 1.89
C ASP A 491 -22.40 -18.30 1.80
N GLY A 492 -22.45 -18.86 0.58
CA GLY A 492 -22.58 -20.27 0.32
C GLY A 492 -23.98 -20.82 0.58
N ALA A 493 -24.95 -19.97 0.97
CA ALA A 493 -26.35 -20.33 1.09
C ALA A 493 -27.11 -19.89 -0.17
N SER A 494 -27.35 -20.85 -1.08
CA SER A 494 -28.24 -20.59 -2.22
C SER A 494 -29.67 -20.26 -1.77
N PRO A 495 -30.32 -19.21 -2.31
CA PRO A 495 -29.78 -18.19 -3.23
C PRO A 495 -29.11 -17.01 -2.50
N PRO A 496 -28.13 -16.33 -3.15
CA PRO A 496 -27.50 -15.12 -2.62
C PRO A 496 -28.59 -14.13 -2.22
N ASN A 497 -28.58 -13.72 -0.95
CA ASN A 497 -29.49 -12.69 -0.49
C ASN A 497 -28.89 -11.32 -0.85
N THR A 498 -29.67 -10.51 -1.56
CA THR A 498 -29.34 -9.11 -1.89
C THR A 498 -29.28 -8.19 -0.67
N ASP A 499 -29.37 -8.75 0.54
CA ASP A 499 -29.55 -8.10 1.83
C ASP A 499 -28.60 -8.70 2.87
N SER A 500 -27.36 -9.01 2.48
CA SER A 500 -26.35 -9.30 3.50
C SER A 500 -26.15 -8.04 4.34
N ASP A 501 -26.06 -8.17 5.68
CA ASP A 501 -25.76 -7.08 6.63
C ASP A 501 -24.25 -6.96 6.87
N PRO A 502 -23.70 -5.75 7.10
CA PRO A 502 -22.26 -5.57 7.25
C PRO A 502 -21.75 -6.40 8.43
N PRO A 503 -20.44 -6.72 8.49
CA PRO A 503 -19.91 -7.48 9.62
C PRO A 503 -20.27 -6.88 10.99
N PHE A 504 -20.28 -5.55 11.08
CA PHE A 504 -20.75 -4.80 12.25
C PHE A 504 -21.60 -3.61 11.79
N ALA A 505 -22.83 -3.47 12.31
CA ALA A 505 -23.60 -2.23 12.24
C ALA A 505 -23.48 -1.46 13.56
N LEU A 506 -22.82 -0.29 13.50
CA LEU A 506 -22.65 0.58 14.66
C LEU A 506 -23.95 1.34 14.94
N ARG A 507 -24.56 1.04 16.09
CA ARG A 507 -25.89 1.52 16.48
C ARG A 507 -25.84 2.22 17.84
N ASP A 508 -26.66 3.25 18.02
CA ASP A 508 -26.93 3.82 19.34
C ASP A 508 -28.15 3.10 19.96
N ASP A 509 -27.87 2.21 20.92
CA ASP A 509 -28.90 1.42 21.61
C ASP A 509 -29.59 2.17 22.76
N SER A 510 -29.32 3.47 22.92
CA SER A 510 -29.96 4.26 23.99
C SER A 510 -31.47 4.42 23.79
N ASP A 511 -31.97 4.28 22.55
CA ASP A 511 -33.40 4.23 22.22
C ASP A 511 -33.72 3.07 21.26
N PRO A 512 -34.25 1.94 21.75
CA PRO A 512 -34.62 0.80 20.91
C PRO A 512 -35.77 1.09 19.94
N SER A 513 -36.45 2.24 20.09
CA SER A 513 -37.49 2.69 19.16
C SER A 513 -36.96 3.59 18.04
N ASN A 514 -35.73 4.06 18.15
CA ASN A 514 -35.07 4.92 17.17
C ASN A 514 -33.56 4.64 17.15
N VAL A 515 -33.18 3.53 16.50
CA VAL A 515 -31.78 3.15 16.33
C VAL A 515 -31.12 4.15 15.39
N ILE A 516 -30.20 4.96 15.93
CA ILE A 516 -29.44 5.93 15.15
C ILE A 516 -28.10 5.29 14.78
N PRO A 517 -27.75 5.18 13.49
CA PRO A 517 -26.43 4.69 13.09
C PRO A 517 -25.34 5.66 13.52
N LYS A 518 -24.19 5.14 13.97
CA LYS A 518 -23.03 5.95 14.41
C LYS A 518 -21.76 5.57 13.63
N PRO A 519 -20.97 6.52 13.13
CA PRO A 519 -19.74 6.19 12.40
C PRO A 519 -18.62 5.76 13.34
N LEU A 520 -17.68 4.95 12.83
CA LEU A 520 -16.43 4.68 13.52
C LEU A 520 -15.65 6.00 13.67
N ARG A 521 -15.32 6.36 14.91
CA ARG A 521 -14.80 7.70 15.24
C ARG A 521 -13.30 7.83 15.14
N ALA A 522 -12.57 6.77 15.44
CA ALA A 522 -11.12 6.80 15.47
C ALA A 522 -10.54 5.39 15.37
N ILE A 523 -9.29 5.33 14.90
CA ILE A 523 -8.46 4.14 14.95
C ILE A 523 -7.11 4.46 15.59
N GLN A 524 -6.49 3.43 16.16
CA GLN A 524 -5.14 3.45 16.67
C GLN A 524 -4.31 2.43 15.88
N ILE A 525 -3.21 2.88 15.30
CA ILE A 525 -2.26 2.00 14.61
C ILE A 525 -0.97 1.96 15.41
N THR A 526 -0.52 0.77 15.80
CA THR A 526 0.74 0.54 16.51
C THR A 526 1.70 -0.25 15.65
N ILE A 527 2.87 0.32 15.37
CA ILE A 527 3.93 -0.31 14.58
C ILE A 527 5.13 -0.54 15.49
N ARG A 528 5.52 -1.81 15.68
CA ARG A 528 6.74 -2.18 16.41
C ARG A 528 7.79 -2.68 15.42
N TYR A 529 9.00 -2.15 15.47
CA TYR A 529 10.07 -2.53 14.52
C TYR A 529 11.45 -2.48 15.16
N LEU A 530 12.36 -3.33 14.68
CA LEU A 530 13.75 -3.39 15.13
C LEU A 530 14.60 -2.36 14.39
N ASP A 531 15.19 -1.44 15.14
CA ASP A 531 16.21 -0.54 14.64
C ASP A 531 17.55 -1.25 14.58
N VAL A 532 17.94 -1.73 13.40
CA VAL A 532 19.20 -2.46 13.16
C VAL A 532 20.43 -1.64 13.58
N SER A 533 20.36 -0.31 13.51
CA SER A 533 21.50 0.56 13.81
C SER A 533 21.78 0.73 15.30
N SER A 534 20.72 0.67 16.13
CA SER A 534 20.82 0.76 17.58
C SER A 534 20.60 -0.59 18.28
N ASN A 535 20.17 -1.61 17.53
CA ASN A 535 19.73 -2.92 18.01
C ASN A 535 18.65 -2.80 19.12
N GLN A 536 17.71 -1.87 18.93
CA GLN A 536 16.62 -1.60 19.86
C GLN A 536 15.27 -1.77 19.17
N LEU A 537 14.31 -2.34 19.88
CA LEU A 537 12.91 -2.34 19.44
C LEU A 537 12.34 -0.94 19.64
N ARG A 538 11.71 -0.41 18.59
CA ARG A 538 10.99 0.85 18.61
C ARG A 538 9.50 0.58 18.42
N GLN A 539 8.70 1.47 18.99
CA GLN A 539 7.26 1.47 18.82
C GLN A 539 6.81 2.86 18.43
N VAL A 540 5.93 2.92 17.44
CA VAL A 540 5.24 4.13 17.02
C VAL A 540 3.75 3.84 17.10
N THR A 541 3.01 4.72 17.76
CA THR A 541 1.56 4.62 17.88
C THR A 541 0.93 5.88 17.32
N LEU A 542 0.03 5.70 16.36
CA LEU A 542 -0.77 6.75 15.74
C LEU A 542 -2.20 6.63 16.23
N GLN A 543 -2.81 7.74 16.63
CA GLN A 543 -4.25 7.82 16.86
C GLN A 543 -4.82 8.83 15.86
N MET A 544 -5.82 8.41 15.10
CA MET A 544 -6.39 9.21 14.02
C MET A 544 -7.90 9.29 14.17
N SER A 545 -8.42 10.50 14.09
CA SER A 545 -9.85 10.74 14.00
C SER A 545 -10.34 10.35 12.60
N LEU A 546 -11.44 9.60 12.58
CA LEU A 546 -12.20 9.22 11.39
C LEU A 546 -13.51 10.00 11.26
N LEU A 547 -13.74 10.98 12.13
CA LEU A 547 -14.78 11.98 11.91
C LEU A 547 -14.37 12.94 10.79
N PRO A 548 -15.32 13.45 9.99
CA PRO A 548 -15.06 14.52 9.05
C PRO A 548 -14.59 15.80 9.80
N ASP A 549 -13.66 16.53 9.20
CA ASP A 549 -13.24 17.83 9.72
C ASP A 549 -14.43 18.82 9.57
N GLU A 550 -14.92 19.39 10.68
CA GLU A 550 -16.02 20.38 10.71
C GLU A 550 -15.70 21.70 9.99
#